data_AF-A0A2E5DYK4-F1
#
_entry.id   AF-A0A2E5DYK4-F1
#
_cell.length_a   1.000
_cell.length_b   1.000
_cell.length_c   1.000
_cell.angle_alpha   90.00
_cell.angle_beta   90.00
_cell.angle_gamma   90.00
#
_symmetry.space_group_name_H-M   'P 1'
#
loop_
_entity.id
_entity.type
_entity.pdbx_description
1 polymer ?
#
loop_
_entity_poly.entity_id
_entity_poly.type
_entity_poly.pdbx_seq_one_letter_code
_entity_poly.pdbx_strand_id
1 'polypeptide(L)'
;MLIMQTRTFIQIPSISEGRQRGMFCVLLAIVIMLLGASCSAPRSGLVSDSTRQGAELDASYTTLYQLLDDESQVDAILIVKSASAETKTLLREIASSMKDMRDQLKIMIDRDVTLTGAVTGLPKAEADARSSISMATAADLLTADNQEFEILILMTQEKAMSYGHHLARSLARHDQNRNRAESLNRMSAQMKSFHERIRELILSSCVSQADSN
;
A
#
# COMPACT_ATOMS: atom_id res chain seq x y z
N MET A 1 -3.92 -12.46 -7.49
CA MET A 1 -3.62 -12.37 -6.04
C MET A 1 -3.94 -13.68 -5.34
N LEU A 2 -2.98 -14.59 -5.34
CA LEU A 2 -2.93 -15.80 -4.52
C LEU A 2 -1.50 -15.83 -4.02
N ILE A 3 -1.28 -15.67 -2.71
CA ILE A 3 -0.18 -16.26 -1.93
C ILE A 3 -0.46 -15.94 -0.45
N MET A 4 -0.84 -16.99 0.28
CA MET A 4 -0.78 -17.08 1.74
C MET A 4 0.68 -17.24 2.20
N GLN A 5 1.02 -16.75 3.40
CA GLN A 5 1.70 -17.49 4.51
C GLN A 5 2.14 -16.51 5.62
N THR A 6 1.46 -16.40 6.77
CA THR A 6 1.63 -17.11 8.07
C THR A 6 3.03 -17.21 8.72
N ARG A 7 3.21 -16.49 9.86
CA ARG A 7 3.87 -16.88 11.15
C ARG A 7 3.84 -15.64 12.09
N THR A 8 3.11 -15.52 13.20
CA THR A 8 2.99 -16.33 14.45
C THR A 8 4.37 -16.47 15.12
N PHE A 9 4.68 -16.09 16.37
CA PHE A 9 3.98 -15.53 17.54
C PHE A 9 5.07 -15.19 18.58
N ILE A 10 4.69 -14.43 19.59
CA ILE A 10 5.45 -13.90 20.75
C ILE A 10 5.93 -15.01 21.71
N GLN A 11 7.09 -14.83 22.37
CA GLN A 11 7.30 -15.35 23.74
C GLN A 11 8.41 -14.62 24.54
N ILE A 12 8.01 -13.92 25.60
CA ILE A 12 8.73 -13.53 26.84
C ILE A 12 7.81 -14.09 27.95
N PRO A 13 8.23 -14.76 29.07
CA PRO A 13 9.06 -14.17 30.13
C PRO A 13 9.91 -15.14 31.00
N SER A 14 10.71 -14.60 31.94
CA SER A 14 10.52 -14.80 33.40
C SER A 14 11.71 -14.34 34.25
N ILE A 15 11.38 -13.69 35.36
CA ILE A 15 12.19 -13.19 36.48
C ILE A 15 12.33 -14.29 37.56
N SER A 16 13.43 -14.32 38.32
CA SER A 16 13.50 -14.84 39.71
C SER A 16 14.69 -14.18 40.44
N GLU A 17 14.49 -13.23 41.36
CA GLU A 17 14.35 -13.36 42.82
C GLU A 17 15.57 -13.91 43.61
N GLY A 18 16.01 -13.14 44.61
CA GLY A 18 16.97 -13.57 45.64
C GLY A 18 17.66 -12.39 46.37
N ARG A 19 16.96 -11.68 47.27
CA ARG A 19 17.06 -11.83 48.75
C ARG A 19 18.38 -11.33 49.37
N GLN A 20 18.42 -10.06 49.81
CA GLN A 20 19.19 -9.70 51.01
C GLN A 20 18.56 -8.53 51.78
N ARG A 21 18.13 -8.86 53.00
CA ARG A 21 17.33 -8.05 53.91
C ARG A 21 18.23 -7.14 54.75
N GLY A 22 17.76 -5.91 54.95
CA GLY A 22 17.72 -5.34 56.30
C GLY A 22 19.02 -4.75 56.86
N MET A 23 19.79 -3.98 56.08
CA MET A 23 20.80 -3.09 56.66
C MET A 23 21.25 -1.96 55.72
N PHE A 24 20.33 -1.34 54.99
CA PHE A 24 20.66 -0.25 54.05
C PHE A 24 19.71 0.96 54.12
N CYS A 25 18.78 0.98 55.09
CA CYS A 25 17.72 1.98 55.15
C CYS A 25 18.07 3.28 55.91
N VAL A 26 19.28 3.45 56.44
CA VAL A 26 19.62 4.67 57.22
C VAL A 26 20.84 5.44 56.67
N LEU A 27 21.67 4.83 55.83
CA LEU A 27 22.79 5.51 55.15
C LEU A 27 22.50 5.93 53.70
N LEU A 28 21.37 5.50 53.12
CA LEU A 28 20.97 5.86 51.76
C LEU A 28 20.29 7.24 51.67
N ALA A 29 19.78 7.78 52.78
CA ALA A 29 18.97 9.00 52.78
C ALA A 29 19.79 10.31 52.66
N ILE A 30 21.11 10.28 52.86
CA ILE A 30 21.95 11.49 52.85
C ILE A 30 22.72 11.67 51.52
N VAL A 31 22.90 10.62 50.72
CA VAL A 31 23.55 10.70 49.39
C VAL A 31 22.57 11.17 48.30
N ILE A 32 21.26 11.05 48.53
CA ILE A 32 20.23 11.37 47.52
C ILE A 32 19.98 12.89 47.38
N MET A 33 20.40 13.73 48.34
CA MET A 33 20.19 15.19 48.27
C MET A 33 21.35 16.00 47.66
N LEU A 34 22.48 15.40 47.32
CA LEU A 34 23.62 16.09 46.68
C LEU A 34 23.84 15.70 45.20
N LEU A 35 22.94 14.92 44.61
CA LEU A 35 22.88 14.67 43.16
C LEU A 35 21.69 15.40 42.53
N GLY A 36 21.60 16.70 42.84
CA GLY A 36 20.62 17.60 42.24
C GLY A 36 20.69 17.58 40.71
N ALA A 37 19.51 17.43 40.12
CA ALA A 37 19.15 17.86 38.77
C ALA A 37 19.92 17.24 37.60
N SER A 38 19.67 15.97 37.33
CA SER A 38 19.49 15.53 35.95
C SER A 38 18.03 15.14 35.75
N CYS A 39 17.22 16.11 35.35
CA CYS A 39 16.04 15.82 34.55
C CYS A 39 16.52 15.19 33.23
N SER A 40 16.84 13.91 33.24
CA SER A 40 16.77 13.11 32.02
C SER A 40 15.29 12.96 31.72
N ALA A 41 14.72 14.00 31.09
CA ALA A 41 13.58 13.79 30.22
C ALA A 41 13.89 12.57 29.35
N PRO A 42 12.93 11.65 29.11
CA PRO A 42 13.15 10.66 28.08
C PRO A 42 13.56 11.43 26.83
N ARG A 43 14.79 11.23 26.37
CA ARG A 43 15.17 11.64 25.03
C ARG A 43 14.29 10.80 24.13
N SER A 44 13.08 11.29 23.84
CA SER A 44 12.41 10.96 22.59
C SER A 44 13.47 11.27 21.55
N GLY A 45 14.10 10.21 21.02
CA GLY A 45 15.03 10.34 19.92
C GLY A 45 14.28 11.06 18.83
N LEU A 46 14.56 12.35 18.66
CA LEU A 46 14.06 13.15 17.57
C LEU A 46 14.71 12.56 16.32
N VAL A 47 14.02 11.58 15.72
CA VAL A 47 14.26 11.23 14.33
C VAL A 47 14.14 12.55 13.57
N SER A 48 15.20 12.95 12.88
CA SER A 48 15.19 14.23 12.16
C SER A 48 14.05 14.23 11.13
N ASP A 49 13.44 15.38 10.93
CA ASP A 49 12.32 15.53 9.97
C ASP A 49 12.69 15.02 8.57
N SER A 50 13.97 15.16 8.18
CA SER A 50 14.51 14.60 6.93
C SER A 50 14.44 13.07 6.85
N THR A 51 14.72 12.37 7.94
CA THR A 51 14.67 10.89 8.00
C THR A 51 13.22 10.41 7.97
N ARG A 52 12.32 11.12 8.66
CA ARG A 52 10.89 10.84 8.61
C ARG A 52 10.32 11.04 7.21
N GLN A 53 10.64 12.16 6.58
CA GLN A 53 10.20 12.47 5.22
C GLN A 53 10.73 11.46 4.19
N GLY A 54 11.98 11.01 4.34
CA GLY A 54 12.55 9.95 3.51
C GLY A 54 11.80 8.62 3.66
N ALA A 55 11.49 8.20 4.90
CA ALA A 55 10.73 6.98 5.15
C ALA A 55 9.28 7.05 4.64
N GLU A 56 8.62 8.20 4.75
CA GLU A 56 7.28 8.43 4.21
C GLU A 56 7.29 8.38 2.66
N LEU A 57 8.32 8.93 2.02
CA LEU A 57 8.50 8.85 0.57
C LEU A 57 8.72 7.40 0.11
N ASP A 58 9.62 6.66 0.77
CA ASP A 58 9.89 5.26 0.47
C ASP A 58 8.65 4.36 0.64
N ALA A 59 7.86 4.60 1.68
CA ALA A 59 6.59 3.92 1.90
C ALA A 59 5.57 4.21 0.79
N SER A 60 5.55 5.45 0.29
CA SER A 60 4.67 5.87 -0.80
C SER A 60 5.06 5.17 -2.11
N TYR A 61 6.36 5.05 -2.38
CA TYR A 61 6.89 4.26 -3.51
C TYR A 61 6.52 2.79 -3.41
N THR A 62 6.68 2.19 -2.23
CA THR A 62 6.30 0.80 -1.95
C THR A 62 4.80 0.58 -2.21
N THR A 63 3.95 1.51 -1.76
CA THR A 63 2.50 1.43 -1.96
C THR A 63 2.12 1.50 -3.44
N LEU A 64 2.74 2.41 -4.21
CA LEU A 64 2.51 2.48 -5.64
C LEU A 64 3.01 1.21 -6.35
N TYR A 65 4.17 0.68 -5.96
CA TYR A 65 4.70 -0.55 -6.51
C TYR A 65 3.75 -1.73 -6.31
N GLN A 66 3.21 -1.91 -5.09
CA GLN A 66 2.24 -2.96 -4.78
C GLN A 66 0.97 -2.85 -5.63
N LEU A 67 0.42 -1.64 -5.77
CA LEU A 67 -0.75 -1.41 -6.65
C LEU A 67 -0.44 -1.82 -8.09
N LEU A 68 0.68 -1.38 -8.65
CA LEU A 68 1.06 -1.71 -10.03
C LEU A 68 1.31 -3.21 -10.21
N ASP A 69 1.86 -3.89 -9.20
CA ASP A 69 2.08 -5.33 -9.22
C ASP A 69 0.77 -6.13 -9.19
N ASP A 70 -0.17 -5.73 -8.33
CA ASP A 70 -1.50 -6.33 -8.25
C ASP A 70 -2.26 -6.15 -9.57
N GLU A 71 -2.32 -4.93 -10.09
CA GLU A 71 -3.06 -4.62 -11.32
C GLU A 71 -2.37 -5.16 -12.58
N SER A 72 -1.07 -5.48 -12.53
CA SER A 72 -0.37 -6.14 -13.65
C SER A 72 -0.89 -7.56 -13.95
N GLN A 73 -1.73 -8.10 -13.07
CA GLN A 73 -2.27 -9.45 -13.14
C GLN A 73 -3.81 -9.45 -13.24
N VAL A 74 -4.45 -8.29 -13.42
CA VAL A 74 -5.92 -8.21 -13.39
C VAL A 74 -6.57 -9.07 -14.48
N ASP A 75 -5.94 -9.21 -15.64
CA ASP A 75 -6.47 -9.99 -16.76
C ASP A 75 -6.46 -11.51 -16.51
N ALA A 76 -5.73 -11.99 -15.49
CA ALA A 76 -5.72 -13.40 -15.11
C ALA A 76 -7.11 -13.92 -14.70
N ILE A 77 -7.99 -13.04 -14.20
CA ILE A 77 -9.37 -13.42 -13.85
C ILE A 77 -10.17 -13.90 -15.07
N LEU A 78 -9.76 -13.48 -16.28
CA LEU A 78 -10.40 -13.86 -17.55
C LEU A 78 -10.17 -15.33 -17.94
N ILE A 79 -9.31 -16.05 -17.20
CA ILE A 79 -9.14 -17.50 -17.35
C ILE A 79 -10.40 -18.23 -16.87
N VAL A 80 -11.05 -17.71 -15.83
CA VAL A 80 -12.18 -18.34 -15.14
C VAL A 80 -13.50 -17.59 -15.34
N LYS A 81 -13.44 -16.29 -15.65
CA LYS A 81 -14.62 -15.43 -15.87
C LYS A 81 -14.68 -14.91 -17.28
N SER A 82 -15.90 -14.65 -17.75
CA SER A 82 -16.13 -14.01 -19.04
C SER A 82 -16.76 -12.63 -18.84
N ALA A 83 -16.26 -11.68 -19.60
CA ALA A 83 -16.84 -10.35 -19.83
C ALA A 83 -17.00 -10.10 -21.33
N SER A 84 -17.59 -8.96 -21.70
CA SER A 84 -17.59 -8.44 -23.08
C SER A 84 -16.19 -8.36 -23.70
N ALA A 85 -16.13 -8.25 -25.03
CA ALA A 85 -14.86 -8.15 -25.75
C ALA A 85 -14.13 -6.85 -25.41
N GLU A 86 -14.88 -5.77 -25.23
CA GLU A 86 -14.44 -4.44 -24.85
C GLU A 86 -13.79 -4.48 -23.47
N THR A 87 -14.48 -5.04 -22.46
CA THR A 87 -13.94 -5.19 -21.10
C THR A 87 -12.70 -6.07 -21.08
N LYS A 88 -12.70 -7.22 -21.78
CA LYS A 88 -11.52 -8.10 -21.87
C LYS A 88 -10.30 -7.36 -22.45
N THR A 89 -10.52 -6.56 -23.49
CA THR A 89 -9.46 -5.78 -24.13
C THR A 89 -8.90 -4.74 -23.17
N LEU A 90 -9.78 -3.99 -22.52
CA LEU A 90 -9.39 -2.97 -21.54
C LEU A 90 -8.60 -3.56 -20.36
N LEU A 91 -9.04 -4.69 -19.79
CA LEU A 91 -8.34 -5.34 -18.68
C LEU A 91 -6.92 -5.80 -19.07
N ARG A 92 -6.73 -6.31 -20.29
CA ARG A 92 -5.41 -6.70 -20.79
C ARG A 92 -4.50 -5.50 -21.00
N GLU A 93 -5.03 -4.40 -21.53
CA GLU A 93 -4.28 -3.16 -21.69
C GLU A 93 -3.85 -2.56 -20.35
N ILE A 94 -4.74 -2.60 -19.34
CA ILE A 94 -4.43 -2.23 -17.97
C ILE A 94 -3.32 -3.13 -17.45
N ALA A 95 -3.49 -4.45 -17.47
CA ALA A 95 -2.50 -5.40 -16.97
C ALA A 95 -1.11 -5.17 -17.58
N SER A 96 -1.04 -5.05 -18.91
CA SER A 96 0.22 -4.77 -19.62
C SER A 96 0.82 -3.44 -19.21
N SER A 97 0.02 -2.38 -19.12
CA SER A 97 0.51 -1.05 -18.76
C SER A 97 0.99 -0.97 -17.32
N MET A 98 0.29 -1.63 -16.39
CA MET A 98 0.69 -1.67 -14.98
C MET A 98 1.98 -2.46 -14.80
N LYS A 99 2.16 -3.53 -15.57
CA LYS A 99 3.45 -4.25 -15.64
C LYS A 99 4.59 -3.33 -16.08
N ASP A 100 4.41 -2.60 -17.17
CA ASP A 100 5.44 -1.68 -17.68
C ASP A 100 5.76 -0.56 -16.67
N MET A 101 4.73 0.01 -16.03
CA MET A 101 4.90 1.02 -14.99
C MET A 101 5.59 0.47 -13.75
N ARG A 102 5.24 -0.75 -13.32
CA ARG A 102 5.88 -1.44 -12.18
C ARG A 102 7.36 -1.63 -12.45
N ASP A 103 7.71 -2.11 -13.65
CA ASP A 103 9.09 -2.39 -14.03
C ASP A 103 9.91 -1.08 -14.11
N GLN A 104 9.31 0.00 -14.63
CA GLN A 104 9.90 1.34 -14.58
C GLN A 104 10.12 1.82 -13.13
N LEU A 105 9.12 1.64 -12.26
CA LEU A 105 9.20 2.04 -10.86
C LEU A 105 10.27 1.26 -10.11
N LYS A 106 10.38 -0.05 -10.38
CA LYS A 106 11.44 -0.91 -9.84
C LYS A 106 12.82 -0.38 -10.20
N ILE A 107 13.03 -0.01 -11.47
CA ILE A 107 14.30 0.56 -11.92
C ILE A 107 14.61 1.87 -11.19
N MET A 108 13.60 2.70 -10.88
CA MET A 108 13.79 3.92 -10.10
C MET A 108 14.21 3.63 -8.65
N ILE A 109 13.56 2.66 -8.00
CA ILE A 109 13.87 2.23 -6.63
C ILE A 109 15.27 1.62 -6.58
N ASP A 110 15.59 0.67 -7.46
CA ASP A 110 16.87 -0.04 -7.46
C ASP A 110 18.08 0.89 -7.73
N ARG A 111 17.87 2.07 -8.33
CA ARG A 111 18.92 3.05 -8.63
C ARG A 111 19.13 4.10 -7.54
N ASP A 112 18.24 4.20 -6.56
CA ASP A 112 18.33 5.22 -5.51
C ASP A 112 18.56 4.56 -4.14
N VAL A 113 19.73 4.79 -3.56
CA VAL A 113 20.10 4.26 -2.23
C VAL A 113 19.23 4.80 -1.09
N THR A 114 18.45 5.85 -1.33
CA THR A 114 17.50 6.42 -0.36
C THR A 114 16.12 5.78 -0.42
N LEU A 115 15.82 5.01 -1.48
CA LEU A 115 14.62 4.20 -1.60
C LEU A 115 14.98 2.74 -1.35
N THR A 116 14.37 2.15 -0.32
CA THR A 116 14.63 0.73 0.00
C THR A 116 13.56 -0.17 -0.58
N GLY A 117 12.35 0.34 -0.82
CA GLY A 117 11.19 -0.46 -1.21
C GLY A 117 10.76 -1.49 -0.16
N ALA A 118 11.37 -1.48 1.02
CA ALA A 118 11.17 -2.46 2.08
C ALA A 118 10.27 -1.96 3.21
N VAL A 119 10.08 -0.64 3.31
CA VAL A 119 9.23 -0.03 4.34
C VAL A 119 7.79 0.00 3.84
N THR A 120 6.98 -0.97 4.27
CA THR A 120 5.53 -0.80 4.24
C THR A 120 5.19 0.23 5.32
N GLY A 121 5.16 1.52 4.99
CA GLY A 121 4.85 2.59 5.96
C GLY A 121 3.39 2.58 6.46
N LEU A 122 2.65 1.51 6.19
CA LEU A 122 1.29 1.31 6.66
C LEU A 122 1.30 0.73 8.08
N PRO A 123 0.48 1.27 9.00
CA PRO A 123 0.19 0.58 10.26
C PRO A 123 -0.32 -0.83 9.99
N LYS A 124 0.01 -1.79 10.88
CA LYS A 124 -0.39 -3.20 10.71
C LYS A 124 -1.90 -3.37 10.47
N ALA A 125 -2.74 -2.67 11.23
CA ALA A 125 -4.19 -2.73 11.06
C ALA A 125 -4.67 -2.27 9.67
N GLU A 126 -4.00 -1.28 9.07
CA GLU A 126 -4.28 -0.80 7.72
C GLU A 126 -3.86 -1.84 6.67
N ALA A 127 -2.70 -2.47 6.84
CA ALA A 127 -2.26 -3.56 5.95
C ALA A 127 -3.21 -4.77 6.02
N ASP A 128 -3.62 -5.16 7.23
CA ASP A 128 -4.57 -6.26 7.46
C ASP A 128 -5.95 -5.94 6.84
N ALA A 129 -6.43 -4.70 6.97
CA ALA A 129 -7.68 -4.26 6.36
C ALA A 129 -7.63 -4.30 4.83
N ARG A 130 -6.56 -3.79 4.21
CA ARG A 130 -6.37 -3.87 2.75
C ARG A 130 -6.34 -5.30 2.24
N SER A 131 -5.61 -6.17 2.94
CA SER A 131 -5.57 -7.60 2.60
C SER A 131 -6.96 -8.24 2.68
N SER A 132 -7.71 -7.95 3.74
CA SER A 132 -9.07 -8.48 3.93
C SER A 132 -10.04 -7.98 2.85
N ILE A 133 -9.99 -6.69 2.51
CA ILE A 133 -10.79 -6.10 1.42
C ILE A 133 -10.45 -6.77 0.10
N SER A 134 -9.16 -6.94 -0.21
CA SER A 134 -8.74 -7.58 -1.45
C SER A 134 -9.23 -9.03 -1.56
N MET A 135 -9.13 -9.80 -0.47
CA MET A 135 -9.66 -11.17 -0.44
C MET A 135 -11.18 -11.22 -0.63
N ALA A 136 -11.92 -10.31 0.01
CA ALA A 136 -13.37 -10.22 -0.15
C ALA A 136 -13.75 -9.86 -1.60
N THR A 137 -13.14 -8.81 -2.17
CA THR A 137 -13.36 -8.41 -3.57
C THR A 137 -13.05 -9.55 -4.55
N ALA A 138 -11.95 -10.28 -4.32
CA ALA A 138 -11.60 -11.43 -5.15
C ALA A 138 -12.66 -12.55 -5.05
N ALA A 139 -13.18 -12.82 -3.85
CA ALA A 139 -14.25 -13.78 -3.66
C ALA A 139 -15.52 -13.34 -4.42
N ASP A 140 -15.95 -12.09 -4.23
CA ASP A 140 -17.13 -11.52 -4.90
C ASP A 140 -17.01 -11.64 -6.42
N LEU A 141 -15.86 -11.26 -7.00
CA LEU A 141 -15.61 -11.38 -8.43
C LEU A 141 -15.65 -12.84 -8.93
N LEU A 142 -15.15 -13.79 -8.13
CA LEU A 142 -15.13 -15.21 -8.49
C LEU A 142 -16.50 -15.88 -8.33
N THR A 143 -17.37 -15.38 -7.46
CA THR A 143 -18.70 -15.95 -7.26
C THR A 143 -19.79 -15.29 -8.10
N ALA A 144 -19.59 -14.05 -8.54
CA ALA A 144 -20.53 -13.31 -9.38
C ALA A 144 -20.85 -14.05 -10.69
N ASP A 145 -22.08 -13.93 -11.19
CA ASP A 145 -22.40 -14.36 -12.55
C ASP A 145 -21.70 -13.48 -13.59
N ASN A 146 -21.82 -13.77 -14.89
CA ASN A 146 -21.08 -13.03 -15.92
C ASN A 146 -21.45 -11.54 -16.00
N GLN A 147 -22.72 -11.19 -15.80
CA GLN A 147 -23.19 -9.80 -15.90
C GLN A 147 -22.78 -9.01 -14.67
N GLU A 148 -22.98 -9.59 -13.48
CA GLU A 148 -22.54 -9.01 -12.22
C GLU A 148 -21.01 -8.90 -12.17
N PHE A 149 -20.29 -9.93 -12.62
CA PHE A 149 -18.83 -9.93 -12.72
C PHE A 149 -18.31 -8.75 -13.53
N GLU A 150 -18.91 -8.50 -14.70
CA GLU A 150 -18.47 -7.41 -15.58
C GLU A 150 -18.63 -6.03 -14.92
N ILE A 151 -19.75 -5.79 -14.24
CA ILE A 151 -19.96 -4.54 -13.51
C ILE A 151 -18.98 -4.44 -12.33
N LEU A 152 -18.85 -5.50 -11.54
CA LEU A 152 -17.98 -5.52 -10.36
C LEU A 152 -16.51 -5.32 -10.72
N ILE A 153 -16.02 -5.96 -11.80
CA ILE A 153 -14.64 -5.79 -12.23
C ILE A 153 -14.41 -4.36 -12.72
N LEU A 154 -15.32 -3.78 -13.51
CA LEU A 154 -15.20 -2.40 -13.96
C LEU A 154 -15.21 -1.43 -12.78
N MET A 155 -16.09 -1.59 -11.80
CA MET A 155 -16.12 -0.75 -10.59
C MET A 155 -14.85 -0.89 -9.74
N THR A 156 -14.30 -2.10 -9.62
CA THR A 156 -13.05 -2.34 -8.89
C THR A 156 -11.88 -1.64 -9.58
N GLN A 157 -11.81 -1.76 -10.90
CA GLN A 157 -10.78 -1.13 -11.72
C GLN A 157 -10.91 0.40 -11.76
N GLU A 158 -12.14 0.93 -11.75
CA GLU A 158 -12.39 2.38 -11.67
C GLU A 158 -11.74 2.98 -10.42
N LYS A 159 -11.93 2.31 -9.27
CA LYS A 159 -11.36 2.71 -7.98
C LYS A 159 -9.85 2.58 -7.97
N ALA A 160 -9.31 1.46 -8.47
CA ALA A 160 -7.87 1.22 -8.53
C ALA A 160 -7.15 2.27 -9.39
N MET A 161 -7.68 2.57 -10.57
CA MET A 161 -7.10 3.55 -11.49
C MET A 161 -7.20 4.99 -10.94
N SER A 162 -8.31 5.33 -10.29
CA SER A 162 -8.47 6.62 -9.60
C SER A 162 -7.47 6.78 -8.46
N TYR A 163 -7.35 5.75 -7.61
CA TYR A 163 -6.40 5.72 -6.51
C TYR A 163 -4.96 5.85 -7.01
N GLY A 164 -4.57 5.03 -7.99
CA GLY A 164 -3.23 5.06 -8.57
C GLY A 164 -2.88 6.39 -9.22
N HIS A 165 -3.81 7.00 -9.96
CA HIS A 165 -3.67 8.35 -10.51
C HIS A 165 -3.30 9.38 -9.42
N HIS A 166 -4.10 9.43 -8.36
CA HIS A 166 -3.91 10.39 -7.28
C HIS A 166 -2.65 10.10 -6.46
N LEU A 167 -2.35 8.83 -6.22
CA LEU A 167 -1.14 8.40 -5.51
C LEU A 167 0.11 8.82 -6.30
N ALA A 168 0.25 8.39 -7.56
CA ALA A 168 1.41 8.72 -8.38
C ALA A 168 1.61 10.23 -8.56
N ARG A 169 0.52 10.99 -8.74
CA ARG A 169 0.56 12.45 -8.78
C ARG A 169 1.03 13.05 -7.46
N SER A 170 0.62 12.49 -6.33
CA SER A 170 1.07 12.94 -5.02
C SER A 170 2.56 12.69 -4.82
N LEU A 171 3.04 11.47 -5.12
CA LEU A 171 4.47 11.14 -5.09
C LEU A 171 5.28 12.13 -5.94
N ALA A 172 4.82 12.43 -7.17
CA ALA A 172 5.52 13.34 -8.06
C ALA A 172 5.71 14.76 -7.48
N ARG A 173 4.78 15.22 -6.62
CA ARG A 173 4.90 16.54 -5.95
C ARG A 173 5.89 16.54 -4.80
N HIS A 174 6.12 15.37 -4.18
CA HIS A 174 6.98 15.23 -3.01
C HIS A 174 8.36 14.67 -3.35
N ASP A 175 8.56 14.17 -4.57
CA ASP A 175 9.87 13.71 -5.03
C ASP A 175 10.75 14.89 -5.47
N GLN A 176 11.95 14.98 -4.88
CA GLN A 176 12.93 16.01 -5.20
C GLN A 176 13.67 15.74 -6.52
N ASN A 177 13.62 14.51 -7.04
CA ASN A 177 14.21 14.16 -8.33
C ASN A 177 13.21 14.41 -9.47
N ARG A 178 13.53 15.42 -10.30
CA ARG A 178 12.68 15.84 -11.41
C ARG A 178 12.39 14.73 -12.42
N ASN A 179 13.36 13.86 -12.73
CA ASN A 179 13.18 12.79 -13.70
C ASN A 179 12.20 11.71 -13.18
N ARG A 180 12.24 11.41 -11.88
CA ARG A 180 11.28 10.52 -11.24
C ARG A 180 9.90 11.17 -11.18
N ALA A 181 9.82 12.42 -10.75
CA ALA A 181 8.57 13.18 -10.72
C ALA A 181 7.89 13.23 -12.10
N GLU A 182 8.63 13.46 -13.18
CA GLU A 182 8.11 13.44 -14.55
C GLU A 182 7.59 12.05 -14.94
N SER A 183 8.30 10.98 -14.56
CA SER A 183 7.86 9.61 -14.84
C SER A 183 6.59 9.25 -14.06
N LEU A 184 6.51 9.63 -12.78
CA LEU A 184 5.31 9.48 -11.95
C LEU A 184 4.11 10.27 -12.50
N ASN A 185 4.33 11.47 -13.04
CA ASN A 185 3.27 12.24 -13.70
C ASN A 185 2.75 11.55 -14.98
N ARG A 186 3.63 10.89 -15.75
CA ARG A 186 3.21 10.09 -16.91
C ARG A 186 2.38 8.88 -16.48
N MET A 187 2.82 8.15 -15.46
CA MET A 187 2.05 7.04 -14.87
C MET A 187 0.66 7.50 -14.41
N SER A 188 0.62 8.62 -13.69
CA SER A 188 -0.62 9.27 -13.25
C SER A 188 -1.56 9.60 -14.42
N ALA A 189 -1.06 10.17 -15.51
CA ALA A 189 -1.87 10.48 -16.69
C ALA A 189 -2.41 9.22 -17.36
N GLN A 190 -1.61 8.16 -17.44
CA GLN A 190 -2.02 6.89 -18.04
C GLN A 190 -3.12 6.19 -17.22
N MET A 191 -2.97 6.13 -15.88
CA MET A 191 -4.01 5.61 -14.98
C MET A 191 -5.30 6.43 -15.07
N LYS A 192 -5.20 7.77 -15.20
CA LYS A 192 -6.37 8.63 -15.43
C LYS A 192 -7.11 8.27 -16.72
N SER A 193 -6.38 8.04 -17.81
CA SER A 193 -6.98 7.64 -19.08
C SER A 193 -7.72 6.30 -18.97
N PHE A 194 -7.15 5.32 -18.25
CA PHE A 194 -7.87 4.07 -17.97
C PHE A 194 -9.13 4.30 -17.14
N HIS A 195 -9.05 5.10 -16.07
CA HIS A 195 -10.21 5.46 -15.26
C HIS A 195 -11.35 6.08 -16.10
N GLU A 196 -11.04 7.00 -17.01
CA GLU A 196 -12.03 7.60 -17.91
C GLU A 196 -12.69 6.57 -18.83
N ARG A 197 -11.89 5.70 -19.47
CA ARG A 197 -12.39 4.62 -20.33
C ARG A 197 -13.25 3.60 -19.59
N ILE A 198 -12.89 3.27 -18.35
CA ILE A 198 -13.69 2.38 -17.50
C ILE A 198 -15.05 3.03 -17.20
N ARG A 199 -15.07 4.32 -16.85
CA ARG A 199 -16.31 5.05 -16.58
C ARG A 199 -17.22 5.12 -17.80
N GLU A 200 -16.66 5.30 -18.99
CA GLU A 200 -17.41 5.24 -20.23
C GLU A 200 -18.09 3.88 -20.41
N LEU A 201 -17.36 2.76 -20.21
CA LEU A 201 -17.94 1.42 -20.29
C LEU A 201 -19.03 1.17 -19.25
N ILE A 202 -18.85 1.62 -18.01
CA ILE A 202 -19.87 1.51 -16.95
C ILE A 202 -21.14 2.26 -17.39
N LEU A 203 -21.00 3.50 -17.87
CA LEU A 203 -22.13 4.32 -18.28
C LEU A 203 -22.86 3.73 -19.49
N SER A 204 -22.13 3.24 -20.49
CA SER A 204 -22.70 2.55 -21.65
C SER A 204 -23.49 1.30 -21.23
N SER A 205 -22.97 0.53 -20.27
CA SER A 205 -23.64 -0.66 -19.75
C SER A 205 -24.96 -0.33 -19.03
N CYS A 206 -25.00 0.78 -18.28
CA CYS A 206 -26.23 1.25 -17.62
C CYS A 206 -27.32 1.66 -18.61
N VAL A 207 -26.95 2.32 -19.71
CA VAL A 207 -27.91 2.74 -20.75
C VAL A 207 -28.50 1.51 -21.45
N SER A 208 -27.67 0.55 -21.85
CA SER A 208 -28.16 -0.66 -22.52
C SER A 208 -29.09 -1.52 -21.65
N GLN A 209 -28.90 -1.51 -20.33
CA GLN A 209 -29.81 -2.19 -19.40
C GLN A 209 -31.16 -1.48 -19.24
N ALA A 210 -31.20 -0.14 -19.37
CA ALA A 210 -32.44 0.62 -19.33
C ALA A 210 -33.33 0.36 -20.55
N ASP A 211 -32.73 0.10 -21.71
CA ASP A 211 -33.45 -0.18 -22.97
C ASP A 211 -33.94 -1.64 -23.10
N SER A 212 -33.51 -2.52 -22.19
CA SER A 212 -33.85 -3.96 -22.22
C SER A 212 -34.98 -4.36 -21.26
N ASN A 213 -35.53 -3.40 -20.50
CA ASN A 213 -36.67 -3.56 -19.58
C ASN A 213 -37.93 -2.87 -20.13
#